data_AF-A0A1I1SHF2-F1
#
_entry.id   AF-A0A1I1SHF2-F1
#
_cell.length_a   1.000
_cell.length_b   1.000
_cell.length_c   1.000
_cell.angle_alpha   90.00
_cell.angle_beta   90.00
_cell.angle_gamma   90.00
#
_symmetry.space_group_name_H-M   'P 1'
#
loop_
_entity.id
_entity.type
_entity.pdbx_description
1 polymer ?
#
loop_
_entity_poly.entity_id
_entity_poly.type
_entity_poly.pdbx_seq_one_letter_code
_entity_poly.pdbx_strand_id
1 'polypeptide(L)'
;MELIKELQKQDTANSSDDYRMLKSVKAGKYKMSVQGSTGHYCSPRYTLPVEDYDRMELALFNKKGWLHITRSSVLKAFPRYNELLERADGVNSAAPVFGYVPVDLLNDLYVYLDGA
;
A
#
# COMPACT_ATOMS: atom_id res chain seq x y z
N MET A 1 -9.32 -11.17 -3.89
CA MET A 1 -8.12 -10.34 -3.72
C MET A 1 -7.54 -10.66 -2.35
N GLU A 2 -6.34 -11.24 -2.29
CA GLU A 2 -5.71 -11.71 -1.04
C GLU A 2 -5.39 -10.55 -0.09
N LEU A 3 -4.92 -9.42 -0.64
CA LEU A 3 -4.63 -8.23 0.15
C LEU A 3 -5.87 -7.66 0.87
N ILE A 4 -7.00 -7.53 0.17
CA ILE A 4 -8.24 -6.99 0.75
C ILE A 4 -8.71 -7.84 1.93
N LYS A 5 -8.63 -9.18 1.81
CA LYS A 5 -8.97 -10.08 2.92
C LYS A 5 -8.10 -9.83 4.15
N GLU A 6 -6.81 -9.54 3.97
CA GLU A 6 -5.91 -9.20 5.10
C GLU A 6 -6.23 -7.83 5.72
N LEU A 7 -6.68 -6.87 4.92
CA LEU A 7 -7.08 -5.55 5.40
C LEU A 7 -8.41 -5.61 6.18
N GLN A 8 -9.39 -6.40 5.70
CA GLN A 8 -10.69 -6.59 6.36
C GLN A 8 -10.59 -7.25 7.75
N LYS A 9 -9.54 -8.04 8.02
CA LYS A 9 -9.27 -8.53 9.38
C LYS A 9 -9.03 -7.42 10.40
N GLN A 10 -8.92 -6.17 9.94
CA GLN A 10 -8.65 -4.98 10.73
C GLN A 10 -9.84 -4.01 10.73
N ASP A 11 -11.07 -4.48 10.48
CA ASP A 11 -12.28 -3.65 10.42
C ASP A 11 -12.56 -2.86 11.72
N THR A 12 -11.99 -3.27 12.85
CA THR A 12 -12.04 -2.55 14.14
C THR A 12 -10.80 -1.70 14.43
N ALA A 13 -9.97 -1.39 13.42
CA ALA A 13 -8.81 -0.54 13.60
C ALA A 13 -9.23 0.87 14.07
N ASN A 14 -8.32 1.57 14.78
CA ASN A 14 -8.60 2.91 15.30
C ASN A 14 -9.13 3.82 14.18
N SER A 15 -10.40 4.22 14.32
CA SER A 15 -11.12 4.97 13.32
C SER A 15 -11.84 6.17 13.95
N SER A 16 -11.83 7.30 13.23
CA SER A 16 -12.80 8.38 13.34
C SER A 16 -13.51 8.54 11.99
N ASP A 17 -14.46 9.49 11.91
CA ASP A 17 -15.12 9.80 10.64
C ASP A 17 -14.11 10.22 9.54
N ASP A 18 -13.00 10.86 9.94
CA ASP A 18 -11.98 11.42 9.03
C ASP A 18 -10.84 10.44 8.68
N TYR A 19 -10.60 9.42 9.50
CA TYR A 19 -9.51 8.48 9.25
C TYR A 19 -9.77 7.09 9.80
N ARG A 20 -9.26 6.07 9.10
CA ARG A 20 -9.10 4.71 9.59
C ARG A 20 -7.62 4.35 9.51
N MET A 21 -6.98 4.13 10.65
CA MET A 21 -5.55 3.79 10.70
C MET A 21 -5.38 2.28 10.66
N LEU A 22 -5.31 1.71 9.46
CA LEU A 22 -5.03 0.29 9.29
C LEU A 22 -3.59 -0.01 9.73
N LYS A 23 -3.34 -1.16 10.35
CA LYS A 23 -1.97 -1.64 10.57
C LYS A 23 -1.44 -2.19 9.25
N SER A 24 -0.11 -2.15 9.12
CA SER A 24 0.55 -2.76 7.97
C SER A 24 0.30 -4.26 7.91
N VAL A 25 -0.04 -4.78 6.73
CA VAL A 25 -0.11 -6.22 6.47
C VAL A 25 1.29 -6.76 6.16
N LYS A 26 1.54 -8.03 6.51
CA LYS A 26 2.79 -8.71 6.21
C LYS A 26 2.70 -9.33 4.81
N ALA A 27 3.72 -9.12 3.98
CA ALA A 27 3.90 -9.79 2.70
C ALA A 27 5.32 -10.39 2.68
N GLY A 28 5.44 -11.68 2.99
CA GLY A 28 6.74 -12.33 3.16
C GLY A 28 7.60 -11.67 4.25
N LYS A 29 8.79 -11.19 3.87
CA LYS A 29 9.69 -10.42 4.77
C LYS A 29 9.43 -8.91 4.78
N TYR A 30 8.43 -8.46 4.04
CA TYR A 30 8.05 -7.07 3.87
C TYR A 30 6.76 -6.75 4.62
N LYS A 31 6.47 -5.46 4.75
CA LYS A 31 5.22 -4.93 5.28
C LYS A 31 4.65 -3.90 4.31
N MET A 32 3.35 -3.98 4.08
CA MET A 32 2.59 -3.02 3.28
C MET A 32 1.62 -2.28 4.19
N SER A 33 1.77 -0.97 4.30
CA SER A 33 0.74 -0.10 4.89
C SER A 33 -0.10 0.44 3.76
N VAL A 34 -1.36 0.00 3.70
CA VAL A 34 -2.31 0.45 2.69
C VAL A 34 -3.38 1.26 3.41
N GLN A 35 -3.65 2.48 2.95
CA GLN A 35 -4.56 3.41 3.61
C GLN A 35 -5.53 4.05 2.62
N GLY A 36 -6.78 4.19 3.05
CA GLY A 36 -7.82 4.97 2.39
C GLY A 36 -8.59 5.77 3.43
N SER A 37 -8.63 7.08 3.27
CA SER A 37 -9.50 7.99 4.02
C SER A 37 -9.51 9.38 3.35
N THR A 38 -10.28 10.33 3.90
CA THR A 38 -10.31 11.72 3.41
C THR A 38 -8.92 12.38 3.34
N GLY A 39 -7.99 11.96 4.21
CA GLY A 39 -6.61 12.48 4.29
C GLY A 39 -5.57 11.77 3.40
N HIS A 40 -5.87 10.59 2.87
CA HIS A 40 -4.91 9.76 2.12
C HIS A 40 -5.14 9.83 0.62
N TYR A 41 -4.12 9.46 -0.16
CA TYR A 41 -4.23 9.32 -1.61
C TYR A 41 -5.12 8.13 -2.03
N CYS A 42 -6.44 8.31 -2.02
CA CYS A 42 -7.41 7.26 -2.34
C CYS A 42 -8.55 7.72 -3.25
N SER A 43 -9.21 6.76 -3.90
CA SER A 43 -10.41 6.99 -4.72
C SER A 43 -11.45 5.91 -4.39
N PRO A 44 -12.68 6.30 -4.03
CA PRO A 44 -13.11 7.68 -3.78
C PRO A 44 -12.52 8.24 -2.48
N ARG A 45 -12.42 9.58 -2.36
CA ARG A 45 -11.72 10.25 -1.23
C ARG A 45 -12.62 10.43 0.01
N TYR A 46 -13.05 9.31 0.57
CA TYR A 46 -13.86 9.21 1.80
C TYR A 46 -13.26 8.16 2.73
N THR A 47 -13.73 8.07 3.97
CA THR A 47 -13.45 6.94 4.87
C THR A 47 -14.49 5.84 4.61
N LEU A 48 -14.07 4.74 3.98
CA LEU A 48 -14.94 3.66 3.52
C LEU A 48 -14.44 2.27 3.99
N PRO A 49 -15.28 1.23 3.91
CA PRO A 49 -14.80 -0.15 3.85
C PRO A 49 -13.71 -0.32 2.79
N VAL A 50 -12.73 -1.18 3.06
CA VAL A 50 -11.51 -1.28 2.24
C VAL A 50 -11.78 -1.82 0.83
N GLU A 51 -12.83 -2.62 0.70
CA GLU A 51 -13.34 -3.19 -0.55
C GLU A 51 -14.01 -2.17 -1.47
N ASP A 52 -14.40 -1.01 -0.95
CA ASP A 52 -15.13 0.02 -1.71
C ASP A 52 -14.17 1.03 -2.36
N TYR A 53 -12.85 0.88 -2.18
CA TYR A 53 -11.86 1.70 -2.84
C TYR A 53 -11.45 1.13 -4.20
N ASP A 54 -11.34 2.00 -5.20
CA ASP A 54 -10.68 1.72 -6.48
C ASP A 54 -9.17 1.91 -6.39
N ARG A 55 -8.74 2.84 -5.53
CA ARG A 55 -7.33 3.22 -5.36
C ARG A 55 -7.04 3.60 -3.92
N MET A 56 -5.86 3.25 -3.42
CA MET A 56 -5.42 3.56 -2.06
C MET A 56 -3.96 4.01 -2.02
N GLU A 57 -3.57 4.62 -0.90
CA GLU A 57 -2.19 4.98 -0.62
C GLU A 57 -1.42 3.75 -0.14
N LEU A 58 -0.14 3.66 -0.51
CA LEU A 58 0.74 2.58 -0.08
C LEU A 58 2.05 3.13 0.49
N ALA A 59 2.50 2.52 1.58
CA ALA A 59 3.86 2.61 2.09
C ALA A 59 4.45 1.20 2.27
N LEU A 60 5.74 1.05 1.95
CA LEU A 60 6.44 -0.24 1.95
C LEU A 60 7.62 -0.23 2.91
N PHE A 61 7.74 -1.31 3.70
CA PHE A 61 8.78 -1.45 4.72
C PHE A 61 9.37 -2.86 4.75
N ASN A 62 10.60 -2.98 5.23
CA ASN A 62 11.22 -4.23 5.67
C ASN A 62 11.91 -4.01 7.02
N LYS A 63 12.65 -5.02 7.51
CA LYS A 63 13.41 -4.92 8.78
C LYS A 63 14.45 -3.79 8.81
N LYS A 64 14.90 -3.29 7.65
CA LYS A 64 15.87 -2.20 7.51
C LYS A 64 15.21 -0.81 7.36
N GLY A 65 13.87 -0.73 7.35
CA GLY A 65 13.13 0.52 7.21
C GLY A 65 12.33 0.60 5.90
N TRP A 66 12.14 1.82 5.40
CA TRP A 66 11.37 2.11 4.19
C TRP A 66 12.00 1.48 2.94
N LEU A 67 11.15 0.95 2.05
CA LEU A 67 11.58 0.51 0.72
C LEU A 67 11.47 1.67 -0.27
N HIS A 68 12.60 2.05 -0.84
CA HIS A 68 12.64 3.05 -1.90
C HIS A 68 12.50 2.39 -3.27
N ILE A 69 11.53 2.85 -4.07
CA ILE A 69 11.25 2.33 -5.42
C ILE A 69 12.49 2.36 -6.33
N THR A 70 13.31 3.42 -6.24
CA THR A 70 14.50 3.62 -7.09
C THR A 70 15.73 2.81 -6.66
N ARG A 71 15.75 2.28 -5.44
CA ARG A 71 16.93 1.59 -4.85
C ARG A 71 16.68 0.11 -4.58
N SER A 72 15.42 -0.28 -4.41
CA SER A 72 15.04 -1.64 -4.05
C SER A 72 15.13 -2.58 -5.26
N SER A 73 16.06 -3.53 -5.22
CA SER A 73 16.18 -4.55 -6.27
C SER A 73 14.94 -5.42 -6.38
N VAL A 74 14.29 -5.74 -5.26
CA VAL A 74 13.03 -6.51 -5.27
C VAL A 74 11.91 -5.74 -5.96
N LEU A 75 11.82 -4.42 -5.79
CA LEU A 75 10.78 -3.65 -6.46
C LEU A 75 11.08 -3.50 -7.96
N LYS A 76 12.36 -3.30 -8.33
CA LYS A 76 12.76 -3.28 -9.75
C LYS A 76 12.49 -4.57 -10.50
N ALA A 77 12.45 -5.71 -9.79
CA ALA A 77 12.12 -7.01 -10.36
C ALA A 77 10.61 -7.31 -10.37
N PHE A 78 9.77 -6.43 -9.81
CA PHE A 78 8.32 -6.59 -9.87
C PHE A 78 7.83 -6.45 -11.33
N PRO A 79 7.03 -7.39 -11.87
CA PRO A 79 6.61 -7.35 -13.28
C PRO A 79 5.90 -6.04 -13.70
N ARG A 80 5.10 -5.45 -12.80
CA ARG A 80 4.41 -4.17 -13.01
C ARG A 80 5.18 -2.98 -12.40
N TYR A 81 6.52 -3.06 -12.37
CA TYR A 81 7.38 -2.03 -11.75
C TYR A 81 7.13 -0.62 -12.29
N ASN A 82 6.97 -0.46 -13.62
CA ASN A 82 6.75 0.86 -14.21
C ASN A 82 5.42 1.48 -13.74
N GLU A 83 4.34 0.69 -13.68
CA GLU A 83 3.06 1.15 -13.15
C GLU A 83 3.17 1.54 -11.67
N LEU A 84 3.94 0.80 -10.87
CA LEU A 84 4.19 1.14 -9.48
C LEU A 84 5.06 2.41 -9.35
N LEU A 85 6.07 2.57 -10.20
CA LEU A 85 6.96 3.73 -10.23
C LEU A 85 6.19 5.01 -10.54
N GLU A 86 5.22 4.97 -11.46
CA GLU A 86 4.36 6.11 -11.79
C GLU A 86 3.50 6.59 -10.61
N ARG A 87 3.25 5.73 -9.62
CA ARG A 87 2.51 6.08 -8.41
C ARG A 87 3.40 6.64 -7.30
N ALA A 88 4.71 6.53 -7.43
CA ALA A 88 5.62 6.91 -6.37
C ALA A 88 5.63 8.43 -6.16
N ASP A 89 5.37 8.84 -4.93
CA ASP A 89 5.46 10.22 -4.47
C ASP A 89 6.61 10.35 -3.45
N GLY A 90 7.28 11.50 -3.47
CA GLY A 90 8.42 11.74 -2.60
C GLY A 90 9.56 10.73 -2.82
N VAL A 91 9.91 10.40 -4.07
CA VAL A 91 10.99 9.42 -4.39
C VAL A 91 12.35 9.75 -3.77
N ASN A 92 12.59 11.02 -3.43
CA ASN A 92 13.78 11.51 -2.71
C ASN A 92 13.56 11.72 -1.20
N SER A 93 12.35 11.47 -0.70
CA SER A 93 11.99 11.54 0.72
C SER A 93 12.58 10.37 1.49
N ALA A 94 12.79 10.55 2.80
CA ALA A 94 13.10 9.47 3.73
C ALA A 94 11.91 8.53 3.98
N ALA A 95 10.70 8.98 3.64
CA ALA A 95 9.44 8.24 3.79
C ALA A 95 8.64 8.31 2.48
N PRO A 96 9.10 7.62 1.41
CA PRO A 96 8.38 7.62 0.14
C PRO A 96 7.07 6.84 0.28
N VAL A 97 6.01 7.36 -0.33
CA VAL A 97 4.71 6.69 -0.43
C VAL A 97 4.34 6.51 -1.90
N PHE A 98 3.30 5.75 -2.16
CA PHE A 98 2.72 5.61 -3.49
C PHE A 98 1.27 6.08 -3.41
N GLY A 99 0.93 7.09 -4.20
CA GLY A 99 -0.39 7.71 -4.19
C GLY A 99 -1.33 7.09 -5.22
N TYR A 100 -2.62 6.94 -4.85
CA TYR A 100 -3.69 6.48 -5.74
C TYR A 100 -3.31 5.19 -6.47
N VAL A 101 -2.77 4.21 -5.75
CA VAL A 101 -2.39 2.92 -6.31
C VAL A 101 -3.66 2.10 -6.55
N PRO A 102 -3.91 1.64 -7.80
CA PRO A 102 -5.04 0.75 -8.08
C PRO A 102 -5.04 -0.52 -7.22
N VAL A 103 -6.20 -0.97 -6.75
CA VAL A 103 -6.28 -2.13 -5.84
C VAL A 103 -5.81 -3.42 -6.50
N ASP A 104 -5.99 -3.58 -7.81
CA ASP A 104 -5.43 -4.71 -8.56
C ASP A 104 -3.89 -4.71 -8.50
N LEU A 105 -3.26 -3.56 -8.70
CA LEU A 105 -1.80 -3.40 -8.60
C LEU A 105 -1.29 -3.64 -7.18
N LEU A 106 -2.04 -3.18 -6.17
CA LEU A 106 -1.74 -3.46 -4.77
C LEU A 106 -1.78 -4.97 -4.46
N ASN A 107 -2.79 -5.67 -4.98
CA ASN A 107 -2.94 -7.11 -4.79
C ASN A 107 -1.82 -7.89 -5.50
N ASP A 108 -1.47 -7.53 -6.74
CA ASP A 108 -0.37 -8.16 -7.47
C ASP A 108 0.97 -7.96 -6.76
N LEU A 109 1.21 -6.74 -6.25
CA LEU A 109 2.40 -6.44 -5.46
C LEU A 109 2.44 -7.25 -4.16
N TYR A 110 1.31 -7.39 -3.47
CA TYR A 110 1.20 -8.21 -2.26
C TYR A 110 1.62 -9.67 -2.53
N VAL A 111 1.02 -10.29 -3.56
CA VAL A 111 1.33 -11.68 -3.94
C VAL A 111 2.81 -11.83 -4.34
N TYR A 112 3.33 -10.88 -5.12
CA TYR A 112 4.73 -10.87 -5.51
C TYR A 112 5.69 -10.79 -4.32
N LEU A 113 5.44 -9.88 -3.38
CA LEU A 113 6.29 -9.70 -2.20
C LEU A 113 6.18 -10.87 -1.21
N ASP A 114 5.04 -11.55 -1.16
CA ASP A 114 4.88 -12.74 -0.32
C ASP A 114 5.72 -13.92 -0.80
N GLY A 115 5.92 -14.04 -2.12
CA GLY A 115 6.80 -15.04 -2.72
C GLY A 115 8.29 -14.68 -2.80
N ALA A 116 8.70 -13.47 -2.36
CA ALA A 116 10.04 -12.90 -2.57
C ALA A 116 10.99 -12.91 -1.34
#